data_AF-A0A2T6CNJ1-F1
#
_entry.id   AF-A0A2T6CNJ1-F1
#
_cell.length_a   1.000
_cell.length_b   1.000
_cell.length_c   1.000
_cell.angle_alpha   90.00
_cell.angle_beta   90.00
_cell.angle_gamma   90.00
#
_symmetry.space_group_name_H-M   'P 1'
#
loop_
_entity.id
_entity.type
_entity.pdbx_description
1 polymer ?
#
loop_
_entity_poly.entity_id
_entity_poly.type
_entity_poly.pdbx_seq_one_letter_code
_entity_poly.pdbx_strand_id
1 'polypeptide(L)'
;MDLETARQITKTYVDRMRVAYRQPVFDEWAILGVTAGTGGVLAYTGPRAEQFRANVPNDAELLSRGTKGKPLHDGDIEFVSDAHGTQYDALMKTGATSYLVLNHTTKTLADIRADVKWLAVQSILFELSERFRADPLEL
;
A
#
# COMPACT_ATOMS: atom_id res chain seq x y z
N MET A 1 8.80 5.60 -13.13
CA MET A 1 9.16 4.16 -13.19
C MET A 1 8.11 3.30 -13.87
N ASP A 2 8.52 2.15 -14.41
CA ASP A 2 7.64 1.07 -14.88
C ASP A 2 7.14 0.17 -13.71
N LEU A 3 6.17 -0.71 -14.02
CA LEU A 3 5.53 -1.60 -13.05
C LEU A 3 6.48 -2.66 -12.44
N GLU A 4 7.42 -3.19 -13.22
CA GLU A 4 8.37 -4.18 -12.72
C GLU A 4 9.32 -3.55 -11.71
N THR A 5 9.81 -2.35 -12.03
CA THR A 5 10.61 -1.53 -11.12
C THR A 5 9.83 -1.20 -9.85
N ALA A 6 8.58 -0.72 -9.97
CA ALA A 6 7.71 -0.42 -8.83
C ALA A 6 7.48 -1.64 -7.93
N ARG A 7 7.26 -2.81 -8.52
CA ARG A 7 7.13 -4.09 -7.82
C ARG A 7 8.41 -4.46 -7.06
N GLN A 8 9.56 -4.32 -7.69
CA GLN A 8 10.84 -4.70 -7.09
C GLN A 8 11.23 -3.77 -5.94
N ILE A 9 11.02 -2.45 -6.08
CA ILE A 9 11.25 -1.52 -4.96
C ILE A 9 10.29 -1.81 -3.82
N THR A 10 9.00 -2.03 -4.09
CA THR A 10 8.00 -2.30 -3.05
C THR A 10 8.39 -3.54 -2.26
N LYS A 11 8.73 -4.63 -2.95
CA LYS A 11 9.22 -5.86 -2.32
C LYS A 11 10.46 -5.61 -1.46
N THR A 12 11.42 -4.85 -1.97
CA THR A 12 12.68 -4.54 -1.28
C THR A 12 12.43 -3.74 0.01
N TYR A 13 11.55 -2.75 -0.04
CA TYR A 13 11.25 -1.90 1.11
C TYR A 13 10.40 -2.64 2.15
N VAL A 14 9.43 -3.45 1.74
CA VAL A 14 8.68 -4.33 2.66
C VAL A 14 9.62 -5.32 3.36
N ASP A 15 10.61 -5.86 2.65
CA ASP A 15 11.65 -6.71 3.22
C ASP A 15 12.50 -5.98 4.28
N ARG A 16 12.94 -4.75 3.96
CA ARG A 16 13.66 -3.88 4.91
C ARG A 16 12.83 -3.59 6.16
N MET A 17 11.53 -3.31 6.00
CA MET A 17 10.61 -3.11 7.13
C MET A 17 10.54 -4.37 8.00
N ARG A 18 10.42 -5.56 7.39
CA ARG A 18 10.43 -6.84 8.11
C ARG A 18 11.71 -7.03 8.91
N VAL A 19 12.87 -6.72 8.33
CA VAL A 19 14.18 -6.83 9.02
C VAL A 19 14.25 -5.87 10.20
N ALA A 20 13.87 -4.60 10.02
CA ALA A 20 13.89 -3.59 11.08
C ALA A 20 12.92 -3.92 12.22
N TYR A 21 11.74 -4.44 11.88
CA TYR A 21 10.69 -4.79 12.83
C TYR A 21 10.86 -6.19 13.45
N ARG A 22 11.76 -7.01 12.88
CA ARG A 22 12.05 -8.42 13.23
C ARG A 22 10.88 -9.40 13.06
N GLN A 23 9.81 -8.93 12.42
CA GLN A 23 8.62 -9.68 12.05
C GLN A 23 7.97 -8.93 10.88
N PRO A 24 7.08 -9.56 10.09
CA PRO A 24 6.37 -8.85 9.02
C PRO A 24 5.61 -7.65 9.59
N VAL A 25 5.82 -6.46 8.99
CA VAL A 25 4.99 -5.27 9.27
C VAL A 25 3.77 -5.32 8.38
N PHE A 26 3.98 -5.49 7.08
CA PHE A 26 2.95 -5.72 6.09
C PHE A 26 3.28 -7.06 5.43
N ASP A 27 2.47 -8.08 5.69
CA ASP A 27 2.62 -9.40 5.06
C ASP A 27 1.84 -9.53 3.74
N GLU A 28 1.04 -8.52 3.41
CA GLU A 28 0.30 -8.41 2.16
C GLU A 28 0.44 -7.00 1.58
N TRP A 29 0.65 -6.90 0.26
CA TRP A 29 0.63 -5.64 -0.46
C TRP A 29 0.16 -5.82 -1.90
N ALA A 30 -0.42 -4.77 -2.47
CA ALA A 30 -0.85 -4.74 -3.86
C ALA A 30 -0.65 -3.38 -4.50
N ILE A 31 -0.26 -3.36 -5.77
CA ILE A 31 -0.33 -2.15 -6.60
C ILE A 31 -1.64 -2.23 -7.38
N LEU A 32 -2.48 -1.22 -7.18
CA LEU A 32 -3.78 -1.06 -7.79
C LEU A 32 -3.70 -0.01 -8.89
N GLY A 33 -4.29 -0.30 -10.05
CA GLY A 33 -4.54 0.67 -11.11
C GLY A 33 -6.02 1.07 -11.11
N VAL A 34 -6.30 2.36 -11.26
CA VAL A 34 -7.65 2.92 -11.36
C VAL A 34 -7.79 3.56 -12.73
N THR A 35 -8.29 2.78 -13.70
CA THR A 35 -8.70 3.30 -15.01
C THR A 35 -10.19 3.60 -15.00
N ALA A 36 -10.66 4.52 -15.85
CA ALA A 36 -12.03 5.06 -15.85
C ALA A 36 -13.14 3.98 -15.70
N GLY A 37 -13.55 3.70 -14.45
CA GLY A 37 -14.61 2.77 -14.09
C GLY A 37 -14.18 1.35 -13.66
N THR A 38 -12.90 1.00 -13.78
CA THR A 38 -12.37 -0.33 -13.40
C THR A 38 -11.08 -0.20 -12.59
N GLY A 39 -11.13 -0.68 -11.35
CA GLY A 39 -9.95 -0.94 -10.54
C GLY A 39 -9.37 -2.32 -10.85
N GLY A 40 -8.05 -2.43 -10.94
CA GLY A 40 -7.36 -3.69 -11.23
C GLY A 40 -6.12 -3.87 -10.36
N VAL A 41 -5.78 -5.13 -10.07
CA VAL A 41 -4.54 -5.49 -9.38
C VAL A 41 -3.43 -5.63 -10.42
N LEU A 42 -2.48 -4.70 -10.40
CA LEU A 42 -1.32 -4.69 -11.31
C LEU A 42 -0.18 -5.56 -10.77
N ALA A 43 0.02 -5.53 -9.45
CA ALA A 43 0.95 -6.39 -8.75
C ALA A 43 0.38 -6.78 -7.39
N TYR A 44 0.70 -7.98 -6.91
CA TYR A 44 0.24 -8.47 -5.62
C TYR A 44 1.30 -9.39 -4.99
N THR A 45 1.43 -9.33 -3.68
CA THR A 45 2.15 -10.31 -2.87
C THR A 45 1.44 -10.43 -1.52
N GLY A 46 1.07 -11.65 -1.14
CA GLY A 46 0.40 -11.90 0.13
C GLY A 46 -0.27 -13.29 0.13
N PRO A 47 -0.82 -13.72 1.27
CA PRO A 47 -1.39 -15.06 1.43
C PRO A 47 -2.83 -15.20 0.89
N ARG A 48 -3.52 -14.12 0.54
CA ARG A 48 -4.95 -14.09 0.19
C ARG A 48 -5.25 -13.65 -1.25
N ALA A 49 -4.40 -14.00 -2.22
CA ALA A 49 -4.47 -13.47 -3.59
C ALA A 49 -5.86 -13.53 -4.24
N GLU A 50 -6.56 -14.66 -4.12
CA GLU A 50 -7.88 -14.85 -4.74
C GLU A 50 -8.97 -14.02 -4.06
N GLN A 51 -9.00 -14.01 -2.72
CA GLN A 51 -9.94 -13.20 -1.94
C GLN A 51 -9.67 -11.71 -2.13
N PHE A 52 -8.40 -11.29 -2.18
CA PHE A 52 -8.03 -9.91 -2.41
C PHE A 52 -8.53 -9.43 -3.78
N ARG A 53 -8.27 -10.20 -4.85
CA ARG A 53 -8.73 -9.87 -6.21
C ARG A 53 -10.26 -9.79 -6.33
N ALA A 54 -11.00 -10.63 -5.60
CA ALA A 54 -12.46 -10.60 -5.61
C ALA A 54 -13.04 -9.33 -4.99
N ASN A 55 -12.32 -8.68 -4.07
CA ASN A 55 -12.80 -7.50 -3.34
C ASN A 55 -12.33 -6.16 -3.93
N VAL A 56 -11.31 -6.18 -4.80
CA VAL A 56 -10.74 -4.99 -5.47
C VAL A 56 -11.77 -4.08 -6.13
N PRO A 57 -12.85 -4.54 -6.78
CA PRO A 57 -13.88 -3.65 -7.33
C PRO A 57 -14.55 -2.77 -6.26
N ASN A 58 -14.79 -3.32 -5.06
CA ASN A 58 -15.38 -2.59 -3.94
C ASN A 58 -14.35 -1.61 -3.33
N ASP A 59 -13.10 -2.04 -3.19
CA ASP A 59 -12.01 -1.18 -2.70
C ASP A 59 -11.68 -0.04 -3.67
N ALA A 60 -11.77 -0.26 -4.98
CA ALA A 60 -11.56 0.77 -6.00
C ALA A 60 -12.65 1.86 -5.95
N GLU A 61 -13.89 1.49 -5.63
CA GLU A 61 -14.96 2.46 -5.38
C GLU A 61 -14.67 3.28 -4.12
N LEU A 62 -14.23 2.65 -3.03
CA LEU A 62 -13.83 3.33 -1.80
C LEU A 62 -12.65 4.28 -2.02
N LEU A 63 -11.64 3.86 -2.79
CA LEU A 63 -10.51 4.69 -3.18
C LEU A 63 -10.97 5.90 -3.99
N SER A 64 -11.80 5.68 -5.00
CA SER A 64 -12.38 6.74 -5.84
C SER A 64 -13.22 7.74 -5.05
N ARG A 65 -13.92 7.30 -3.99
CA ARG A 65 -14.69 8.17 -3.08
C ARG A 65 -13.80 8.89 -2.05
N GLY A 66 -12.79 8.22 -1.50
CA GLY A 66 -11.85 8.77 -0.53
C GLY A 66 -10.97 9.89 -1.10
N THR A 67 -10.45 9.70 -2.33
CA THR A 67 -9.62 10.71 -3.01
C THR A 67 -10.41 11.90 -3.57
N LYS A 68 -11.75 11.86 -3.59
CA LYS A 68 -12.59 13.01 -3.99
C LYS A 68 -12.60 14.13 -2.95
N GLY A 69 -12.26 13.85 -1.69
CA GLY A 69 -12.25 14.84 -0.61
C GLY A 69 -10.90 15.54 -0.40
N LYS A 70 -9.80 14.94 -0.85
CA LYS A 70 -8.44 15.50 -0.77
C LYS A 70 -7.59 14.95 -1.91
N PRO A 71 -7.00 15.81 -2.77
CA PRO A 71 -6.05 15.33 -3.76
C PRO A 71 -4.80 14.81 -3.03
N LEU A 72 -4.54 13.51 -3.15
CA LEU A 72 -3.26 12.91 -2.75
C LEU A 72 -2.23 13.21 -3.84
N HIS A 73 -1.05 13.68 -3.45
CA HIS A 73 0.10 13.80 -4.34
C HIS A 73 0.88 12.49 -4.39
N ASP A 74 1.70 12.32 -5.42
CA ASP A 74 2.54 11.13 -5.54
C ASP A 74 3.47 10.97 -4.31
N GLY A 75 3.50 9.76 -3.77
CA GLY A 75 4.18 9.42 -2.53
C GLY A 75 3.43 9.80 -1.25
N ASP A 76 2.25 10.44 -1.31
CA ASP A 76 1.44 10.66 -0.10
C ASP A 76 0.93 9.33 0.44
N ILE A 77 1.02 9.17 1.76
CA ILE A 77 0.58 7.98 2.49
C ILE A 77 -0.59 8.34 3.39
N GLU A 78 -1.65 7.56 3.30
CA GLU A 78 -2.78 7.58 4.22
C GLU A 78 -2.82 6.27 5.01
N PHE A 79 -3.13 6.35 6.30
CA PHE A 79 -3.33 5.19 7.16
C PHE A 79 -4.80 5.13 7.54
N VAL A 80 -5.42 3.97 7.32
CA VAL A 80 -6.82 3.76 7.69
C VAL A 80 -6.86 3.31 9.13
N SER A 81 -7.49 4.11 9.98
CA SER A 81 -7.49 3.90 11.44
C SER A 81 -8.47 2.81 11.89
N ASP A 82 -9.41 2.43 11.03
CA ASP A 82 -10.52 1.53 11.31
C ASP A 82 -10.70 0.51 10.17
N ALA A 83 -9.58 -0.08 9.70
CA ALA A 83 -9.64 -1.10 8.66
C ALA A 83 -10.25 -2.40 9.23
N HIS A 84 -11.53 -2.65 8.95
CA HIS A 84 -12.24 -3.89 9.28
C HIS A 84 -12.45 -4.73 8.01
N GLY A 85 -11.95 -5.98 8.01
CA GLY A 85 -12.25 -6.96 6.96
C GLY A 85 -11.34 -6.88 5.73
N THR A 86 -11.91 -6.60 4.55
CA THR A 86 -11.22 -6.60 3.24
C THR A 86 -10.51 -5.28 2.94
N GLN A 87 -10.53 -4.35 3.88
CA GLN A 87 -9.96 -3.01 3.77
C GLN A 87 -8.44 -3.01 3.86
N TYR A 88 -7.83 -1.90 3.45
CA TYR A 88 -6.39 -1.70 3.52
C TYR A 88 -5.93 -0.99 4.80
N ASP A 89 -4.79 -1.37 5.36
CA ASP A 89 -4.20 -0.70 6.54
C ASP A 89 -3.54 0.63 6.15
N ALA A 90 -2.76 0.63 5.08
CA ALA A 90 -2.13 1.83 4.54
C ALA A 90 -2.28 1.90 3.02
N LEU A 91 -2.45 3.12 2.53
CA LEU A 91 -2.58 3.47 1.13
C LEU A 91 -1.51 4.50 0.78
N MET A 92 -0.81 4.30 -0.33
CA MET A 92 0.15 5.24 -0.87
C MET A 92 -0.19 5.56 -2.32
N LYS A 93 -0.19 6.84 -2.69
CA LYS A 93 -0.30 7.25 -4.09
C LYS A 93 1.01 6.95 -4.80
N THR A 94 1.00 6.11 -5.85
CA THR A 94 2.24 5.71 -6.54
C THR A 94 2.42 6.37 -7.90
N GLY A 95 1.37 6.95 -8.48
CA GLY A 95 1.38 7.61 -9.77
C GLY A 95 -0.04 8.05 -10.15
N ALA A 96 -0.21 8.74 -11.28
CA ALA A 96 -1.45 9.46 -11.64
C ALA A 96 -2.75 8.66 -11.44
N THR A 97 -2.75 7.37 -11.81
CA THR A 97 -3.90 6.47 -11.70
C THR A 97 -3.60 5.23 -10.87
N SER A 98 -2.50 5.21 -10.11
CA SER A 98 -2.09 4.03 -9.36
C SER A 98 -1.90 4.28 -7.86
N TYR A 99 -2.09 3.23 -7.08
CA TYR A 99 -1.96 3.23 -5.64
C TYR A 99 -1.28 1.96 -5.15
N LEU A 100 -0.51 2.04 -4.07
CA LEU A 100 0.01 0.91 -3.33
C LEU A 100 -0.81 0.76 -2.05
N VAL A 101 -1.34 -0.43 -1.83
CA VAL A 101 -1.94 -0.81 -0.55
C VAL A 101 -1.02 -1.76 0.20
N LEU A 102 -0.95 -1.58 1.51
CA LEU A 102 -0.14 -2.35 2.44
C LEU A 102 -1.04 -2.83 3.58
N ASN A 103 -0.98 -4.12 3.89
CA ASN A 103 -1.85 -4.81 4.84
C ASN A 103 -1.07 -5.75 5.77
N HIS A 104 -1.61 -5.95 6.96
CA HIS A 104 -1.24 -7.04 7.84
C HIS A 104 -2.45 -7.95 8.07
N THR A 105 -2.31 -9.25 7.83
CA THR A 105 -3.47 -10.17 7.77
C THR A 105 -4.00 -10.61 9.13
N THR A 106 -3.21 -10.41 10.19
CA THR A 106 -3.49 -10.86 11.56
C THR A 106 -3.52 -9.75 12.63
N LYS A 107 -2.76 -8.66 12.45
CA LYS A 107 -2.55 -7.59 13.43
C LYS A 107 -3.14 -6.30 12.91
N THR A 108 -3.65 -5.47 13.80
CA THR A 108 -4.09 -4.12 13.43
C THR A 108 -2.89 -3.18 13.34
N LEU A 109 -3.03 -2.06 12.62
CA LEU A 109 -2.05 -0.98 12.67
C LEU A 109 -1.83 -0.44 14.10
N ALA A 110 -2.83 -0.46 14.97
CA ALA A 110 -2.68 -0.06 16.36
C ALA A 110 -1.71 -0.98 17.11
N ASP A 111 -1.85 -2.30 16.94
CA ASP A 111 -0.93 -3.29 17.51
C ASP A 111 0.50 -3.11 16.98
N ILE A 112 0.65 -2.81 15.69
CA ILE A 112 1.94 -2.58 15.05
C ILE A 112 2.60 -1.31 15.60
N ARG A 113 1.83 -0.22 15.72
CA ARG A 113 2.30 1.09 16.19
C ARG A 113 2.68 1.11 17.67
N ALA A 114 2.16 0.17 18.47
CA ALA A 114 2.49 0.05 19.89
C ALA A 114 3.91 -0.49 20.14
N ASP A 115 4.53 -1.19 19.19
CA ASP A 115 5.92 -1.65 19.32
C ASP A 115 6.91 -0.51 19.02
N VAL A 116 7.88 -0.31 19.91
CA VAL A 116 8.94 0.71 19.78
C VAL A 116 9.74 0.62 18.47
N LYS A 117 9.78 -0.55 17.82
CA LYS A 117 10.46 -0.76 16.53
C LYS A 117 9.72 -0.09 15.36
N TRP A 118 8.46 0.30 15.55
CA TRP A 118 7.66 1.00 14.54
C TRP A 118 8.34 2.28 14.04
N LEU A 119 9.10 2.99 14.90
CA LEU A 119 9.81 4.20 14.51
C LEU A 119 10.82 3.97 13.38
N ALA A 120 11.53 2.83 13.41
CA ALA A 120 12.45 2.45 12.35
C ALA A 120 11.71 2.11 11.04
N VAL A 121 10.54 1.48 11.17
CA VAL A 121 9.67 1.15 10.04
C VAL A 121 9.12 2.40 9.36
N GLN A 122 8.72 3.41 10.14
CA GLN A 122 8.24 4.69 9.61
C GLN A 122 9.29 5.37 8.72
N SER A 123 10.56 5.32 9.12
CA SER A 123 11.66 5.89 8.33
C SER A 123 11.79 5.19 6.98
N ILE A 124 11.72 3.84 6.97
CA ILE A 124 11.79 3.04 5.74
C ILE A 124 10.56 3.28 4.85
N LEU A 125 9.38 3.42 5.45
CA LEU A 125 8.13 3.70 4.73
C LEU A 125 8.15 5.10 4.10
N PHE A 126 8.71 6.09 4.79
CA PHE A 126 8.92 7.43 4.24
C PHE A 126 9.92 7.41 3.08
N GLU A 127 11.02 6.66 3.20
CA GLU A 127 11.95 6.49 2.07
C GLU A 127 11.27 5.85 0.84
N LEU A 128 10.38 4.87 1.03
CA LEU A 128 9.59 4.29 -0.07
C LEU A 128 8.68 5.34 -0.72
N SER A 129 8.05 6.19 0.10
CA SER A 129 7.17 7.26 -0.35
C SER A 129 7.93 8.26 -1.22
N GLU A 130 9.13 8.66 -0.79
CA GLU A 130 9.99 9.58 -1.54
C GLU A 130 10.47 8.97 -2.87
N ARG A 131 10.61 7.64 -2.96
CA ARG A 131 10.91 6.98 -4.25
C ARG A 131 9.77 7.15 -5.25
N PHE A 132 8.53 6.91 -4.83
CA PHE A 132 7.36 7.09 -5.70
C PHE A 132 7.07 8.56 -6.00
N ARG A 133 7.40 9.46 -5.08
CA ARG A 133 7.31 10.90 -5.33
C ARG A 133 8.33 11.38 -6.36
N ALA A 134 9.56 10.89 -6.30
CA ALA A 134 10.63 11.30 -7.20
C ALA A 134 10.49 10.68 -8.61
N ASP A 135 9.98 9.46 -8.70
CA ASP A 135 9.81 8.75 -9.97
C ASP A 135 8.48 7.96 -9.95
N PRO A 136 7.33 8.62 -10.15
CA PRO A 136 6.03 7.97 -10.06
C PRO A 136 5.86 6.82 -11.06
N LEU A 137 4.96 5.88 -10.74
CA LEU A 137 4.59 4.77 -11.61
C LEU A 137 3.79 5.31 -12.81
N GLU A 138 4.27 4.97 -14.00
CA GLU A 138 3.64 5.27 -15.28
C GLU A 138 3.00 3.98 -15.82
N LEU A 139 1.70 4.02 -16.11
CA LEU A 139 0.88 2.90 -16.57
C LEU A 139 0.42 3.07 -18.02
#